data_AF-A0AAY4BZF9-F1
#
_entry.id   AF-A0AAY4BZF9-F1
#
_cell.length_a   1.000
_cell.length_b   1.000
_cell.length_c   1.000
_cell.angle_alpha   90.00
_cell.angle_beta   90.00
_cell.angle_gamma   90.00
#
_symmetry.space_group_name_H-M   'P 1'
#
loop_
_entity.id
_entity.type
_entity.pdbx_description
1 polymer ?
#
loop_
_entity_poly.entity_id
_entity_poly.type
_entity_poly.pdbx_seq_one_letter_code
_entity_poly.pdbx_strand_id
1 'polypeptide(L)'
;MSAGNAKIGQPAPNFKATAVVDGQGLFIIDDKGILRQITINDLPVGRSVDETLRLVQAFQHTDKFGEVCPAGWKPGSDTIVPDVQKSKDFFSKQ
;
A
#
# COMPACT_ATOMS: atom_id res chain seq x y z
N MET A 1 -33.98 0.65 8.25
CA MET A 1 -32.58 0.79 7.81
C MET A 1 -31.79 -0.36 8.42
N SER A 2 -31.80 -1.53 7.77
CA SER A 2 -31.13 -2.73 8.28
C SER A 2 -29.63 -2.60 7.98
N ALA A 3 -28.80 -2.59 9.02
CA ALA A 3 -27.37 -2.77 8.87
C ALA A 3 -27.15 -4.20 8.36
N GLY A 4 -26.95 -4.33 7.04
CA GLY A 4 -26.62 -5.60 6.41
C GLY A 4 -25.31 -6.12 7.00
N ASN A 5 -25.30 -7.40 7.37
CA ASN A 5 -24.12 -8.12 7.87
C ASN A 5 -23.02 -8.13 6.78
N ALA A 6 -22.20 -7.08 6.74
CA ALA A 6 -21.00 -7.05 5.92
C ALA A 6 -20.03 -8.11 6.46
N LYS A 7 -19.86 -9.21 5.72
CA LYS A 7 -18.84 -10.21 6.02
C LYS A 7 -17.50 -9.66 5.54
N ILE A 8 -16.63 -9.32 6.51
CA ILE A 8 -15.23 -8.98 6.27
C ILE A 8 -14.57 -10.17 5.55
N GLY A 9 -14.04 -9.93 4.35
CA GLY A 9 -13.47 -10.97 3.47
C GLY A 9 -12.36 -11.78 4.13
N GLN A 10 -12.21 -13.05 3.74
CA GLN A 10 -11.16 -13.91 4.27
C GLN A 10 -9.77 -13.44 3.80
N PRO A 11 -8.74 -13.50 4.66
CA PRO A 11 -7.37 -13.20 4.27
C PRO A 11 -6.93 -14.05 3.07
N ALA A 12 -6.29 -13.42 2.07
CA ALA A 12 -5.66 -14.17 0.99
C ALA A 12 -4.54 -15.06 1.58
N PRO A 13 -4.50 -16.37 1.26
CA PRO A 13 -3.49 -17.27 1.81
C PRO A 13 -2.08 -16.82 1.39
N ASN A 14 -1.16 -16.78 2.36
CA ASN A 14 0.23 -16.32 2.24
C ASN A 14 0.44 -14.82 2.00
N PHE A 15 -0.57 -13.98 2.24
CA PHE A 15 -0.48 -12.53 2.07
C PHE A 15 -0.40 -11.83 3.43
N LYS A 16 0.73 -11.18 3.73
CA LYS A 16 0.97 -10.48 5.01
C LYS A 16 0.28 -9.10 5.13
N ALA A 17 -0.56 -8.72 4.17
CA ALA A 17 -1.31 -7.47 4.21
C ALA A 17 -2.79 -7.73 3.94
N THR A 18 -3.70 -7.49 4.89
CA THR A 18 -5.12 -7.74 4.62
C THR A 18 -5.70 -6.56 3.84
N ALA A 19 -6.20 -6.83 2.63
CA ALA A 19 -6.98 -5.87 1.86
C ALA A 19 -8.47 -6.04 2.18
N VAL A 20 -9.07 -5.11 2.92
CA VAL A 20 -10.53 -5.13 3.19
C VAL A 20 -11.25 -4.35 2.10
N VAL A 21 -12.29 -4.94 1.53
CA VAL A 21 -13.17 -4.30 0.54
C VAL A 21 -14.57 -4.21 1.14
N ASP A 22 -15.02 -3.00 1.44
CA ASP A 22 -16.41 -2.70 1.82
C ASP A 22 -16.90 -1.51 0.99
N GLY A 23 -17.88 -1.75 0.12
CA GLY A 23 -18.25 -0.81 -0.94
C GLY A 23 -17.06 -0.43 -1.86
N GLN A 24 -16.86 0.87 -2.07
CA GLN A 24 -15.75 1.41 -2.89
C GLN A 24 -14.45 1.63 -2.11
N GLY A 25 -14.41 1.28 -0.81
CA GLY A 25 -13.23 1.40 0.04
C GLY A 25 -12.30 0.20 -0.10
N LEU A 26 -10.99 0.44 -0.22
CA LEU A 26 -9.92 -0.55 -0.09
C LEU A 26 -8.98 -0.10 1.03
N PHE A 27 -8.67 -1.01 1.94
CA PHE A 27 -7.80 -0.74 3.09
C PHE A 27 -6.61 -1.69 3.06
N ILE A 28 -5.38 -1.18 3.08
CA ILE A 28 -4.17 -2.00 3.25
C ILE A 28 -3.77 -1.99 4.72
N ILE A 29 -3.85 -3.14 5.36
CA ILE A 29 -3.50 -3.35 6.77
C ILE A 29 -2.26 -4.24 6.85
N ASP A 30 -1.24 -3.85 7.60
CA ASP A 30 0.00 -4.61 7.75
C ASP A 30 -0.11 -5.82 8.72
N ASP A 31 0.97 -6.57 8.88
CA ASP A 31 1.00 -7.77 9.73
C ASP A 31 0.96 -7.46 11.25
N LYS A 32 1.04 -6.18 11.62
CA LYS A 32 0.85 -5.68 12.99
C LYS A 32 -0.57 -5.17 13.22
N GLY A 33 -1.44 -5.27 12.21
CA GLY A 33 -2.81 -4.76 12.28
C GLY A 33 -2.92 -3.24 12.14
N ILE A 34 -1.87 -2.56 11.65
CA ILE A 34 -1.87 -1.11 11.45
C ILE A 34 -2.37 -0.80 10.04
N LEU A 35 -3.31 0.13 9.94
CA LEU A 35 -3.80 0.63 8.65
C LEU A 35 -2.74 1.52 7.99
N ARG A 36 -2.29 1.14 6.79
CA ARG A 36 -1.20 1.82 6.06
C ARG A 36 -1.69 2.65 4.89
N GLN A 37 -2.78 2.25 4.25
CA GLN A 37 -3.31 2.95 3.08
C GLN A 37 -4.81 2.72 2.95
N ILE A 38 -5.50 3.75 2.44
CA ILE A 38 -6.93 3.73 2.17
C ILE A 38 -7.15 4.29 0.76
N THR A 39 -7.83 3.53 -0.10
CA THR A 39 -8.36 4.02 -1.38
C THR A 39 -9.87 4.07 -1.28
N ILE A 40 -10.47 5.22 -1.61
CA ILE A 40 -11.92 5.38 -1.69
C ILE A 40 -12.22 5.92 -3.09
N ASN A 41 -12.97 5.16 -3.87
CA ASN A 41 -13.46 5.60 -5.17
C ASN A 41 -14.95 5.98 -5.08
N ASP A 42 -15.46 6.65 -6.11
CA ASP A 42 -16.90 6.83 -6.34
C ASP A 42 -17.52 5.59 -7.05
N LEU A 43 -18.85 5.44 -7.01
CA LEU A 43 -19.59 4.24 -7.39
C LEU A 43 -19.30 3.78 -8.83
N PRO A 44 -19.18 4.66 -9.83
CA PRO A 44 -18.96 4.23 -11.21
C PRO A 44 -17.48 3.91 -11.51
N VAL A 45 -16.55 4.15 -10.58
CA VAL A 45 -15.10 4.08 -10.84
C VAL A 45 -14.47 2.88 -10.14
N GLY A 46 -14.06 1.89 -10.94
CA GLY A 46 -13.31 0.73 -10.46
C GLY A 46 -11.93 1.06 -9.90
N ARG A 47 -11.37 0.15 -9.10
CA ARG A 47 -10.02 0.26 -8.53
C ARG A 47 -8.98 -0.42 -9.42
N SER A 48 -7.72 -0.05 -9.24
CA SER A 48 -6.59 -0.72 -9.88
C SER A 48 -5.98 -1.78 -8.96
N VAL A 49 -5.95 -3.02 -9.46
CA VAL A 49 -5.26 -4.14 -8.77
C VAL A 49 -3.75 -3.94 -8.80
N ASP A 50 -3.22 -3.44 -9.92
CA ASP A 50 -1.78 -3.20 -10.07
C ASP A 50 -1.28 -2.16 -9.07
N GLU A 51 -2.07 -1.11 -8.83
CA GLU A 51 -1.71 -0.09 -7.82
C GLU A 51 -1.78 -0.66 -6.41
N THR A 52 -2.77 -1.50 -6.12
CA THR A 52 -2.87 -2.19 -4.83
C THR A 52 -1.65 -3.08 -4.60
N LEU A 53 -1.24 -3.86 -5.60
CA LEU A 53 -0.06 -4.72 -5.52
C LEU A 53 1.22 -3.89 -5.34
N ARG A 54 1.36 -2.79 -6.10
CA ARG A 54 2.50 -1.87 -6.01
C ARG A 54 2.63 -1.29 -4.60
N LEU A 55 1.52 -0.83 -4.02
CA LEU A 55 1.48 -0.27 -2.67
C LEU A 55 1.87 -1.31 -1.61
N VAL A 56 1.34 -2.53 -1.70
CA VAL A 56 1.72 -3.62 -0.78
C VAL A 56 3.21 -3.92 -0.87
N GLN A 57 3.75 -4.04 -2.09
CA GLN A 57 5.18 -4.27 -2.29
C GLN A 57 6.03 -3.11 -1.77
N ALA A 58 5.56 -1.86 -1.91
CA ALA A 58 6.23 -0.68 -1.38
C ALA A 58 6.30 -0.72 0.15
N PHE A 59 5.19 -0.98 0.83
CA PHE A 59 5.18 -1.10 2.30
C PHE A 59 6.07 -2.25 2.79
N GLN A 60 6.04 -3.40 2.11
CA GLN A 60 6.93 -4.52 2.44
C GLN A 60 8.41 -4.15 2.25
N HIS A 61 8.73 -3.35 1.23
CA HIS A 61 10.08 -2.86 1.00
C HIS A 61 10.52 -1.89 2.10
N THR A 62 9.70 -0.89 2.41
CA THR A 62 10.00 0.08 3.47
C THR A 62 10.16 -0.59 4.83
N ASP A 63 9.32 -1.56 5.15
CA ASP A 63 9.37 -2.28 6.42
C ASP A 63 10.61 -3.19 6.52
N LYS A 64 11.11 -3.72 5.40
CA LYS A 64 12.29 -4.60 5.35
C LYS A 64 13.62 -3.84 5.34
N PHE A 65 13.72 -2.76 4.59
CA PHE A 65 14.98 -2.04 4.35
C PHE A 65 15.09 -0.72 5.11
N GLY A 66 13.98 -0.18 5.62
CA GLY A 66 13.96 1.13 6.28
C GLY A 66 14.14 2.32 5.32
N GLU A 67 14.08 2.08 4.02
CA GLU A 67 14.12 3.10 2.97
C GLU A 67 12.70 3.57 2.63
N VAL A 68 12.57 4.73 2.00
CA VAL A 68 11.28 5.26 1.54
C VAL A 68 11.14 5.16 0.03
N CYS A 69 9.94 4.77 -0.41
CA CYS A 69 9.62 4.60 -1.82
C CYS A 69 9.13 5.94 -2.42
N PRO A 70 9.78 6.47 -3.47
CA PRO A 70 9.34 7.70 -4.14
C PRO A 70 8.01 7.51 -4.90
N ALA A 71 7.47 8.61 -5.43
CA ALA A 71 6.25 8.60 -6.22
C ALA A 71 6.38 7.66 -7.43
N GLY A 72 5.38 6.80 -7.63
CA GLY A 72 5.38 5.82 -8.73
C GLY A 72 6.40 4.69 -8.59
N TRP A 73 7.05 4.54 -7.42
CA TRP A 73 8.02 3.46 -7.18
C TRP A 73 7.44 2.08 -7.51
N LYS A 74 8.26 1.25 -8.17
CA LYS A 74 7.99 -0.15 -8.48
C LYS A 74 9.17 -1.01 -7.99
N PRO A 75 8.98 -2.33 -7.81
CA PRO A 75 10.09 -3.22 -7.48
C PRO A 75 11.28 -3.04 -8.44
N GLY A 76 12.46 -2.79 -7.88
CA GLY A 76 13.69 -2.54 -8.64
C GLY A 76 13.94 -1.07 -9.01
N SER A 77 13.02 -0.15 -8.72
CA SER A 77 13.28 1.30 -8.83
C SER A 77 14.10 1.83 -7.65
N ASP A 78 14.82 2.92 -7.90
CA ASP A 78 15.58 3.64 -6.88
C ASP A 78 14.69 4.08 -5.72
N THR A 79 15.23 4.00 -4.51
CA THR A 79 14.62 4.37 -3.24
C THR A 79 15.37 5.54 -2.61
N ILE A 80 14.78 6.13 -1.57
CA ILE A 80 15.39 7.23 -0.82
C ILE A 80 15.73 6.71 0.57
N VAL A 81 16.98 6.87 0.98
CA VAL A 81 17.37 6.64 2.38
C VAL A 81 16.89 7.84 3.20
N PRO A 82 16.14 7.65 4.31
CA PRO A 82 15.58 8.73 5.12
C PRO A 82 16.65 9.39 6.01
N ASP A 83 17.69 9.94 5.37
CA ASP A 83 18.77 10.71 5.97
C ASP A 83 19.06 11.95 5.12
N VAL A 84 19.36 13.08 5.75
CA VAL A 84 19.52 14.38 5.07
C VAL A 84 20.70 14.38 4.10
N GLN A 85 21.79 13.67 4.40
CA GLN A 85 22.94 13.62 3.50
C GLN A 85 22.74 12.57 2.42
N LYS A 86 22.29 11.37 2.78
CA LYS A 86 22.14 10.26 1.83
C LYS A 86 20.98 10.44 0.85
N SER A 87 19.93 11.17 1.23
CA SER A 87 18.83 11.47 0.32
C SER A 87 19.26 12.31 -0.89
N LYS A 88 20.33 13.09 -0.78
CA LYS A 88 20.88 13.90 -1.89
C LYS A 88 21.35 13.04 -3.05
N ASP A 89 21.84 11.83 -2.77
CA ASP A 89 22.28 10.89 -3.81
C ASP A 89 21.13 10.52 -4.74
N PHE A 90 19.92 10.37 -4.20
CA PHE A 90 18.72 10.14 -5.00
C PHE A 90 18.34 11.39 -5.81
N PHE A 91 18.28 12.56 -5.18
CA PHE A 91 17.87 13.81 -5.84
C PHE A 91 18.86 14.29 -6.90
N SER A 92 20.14 13.93 -6.80
CA SER A 92 21.16 14.25 -7.81
C SER A 92 21.02 13.47 -9.12
N LYS A 93 20.25 12.38 -9.13
CA LYS A 93 20.04 11.52 -10.31
C LYS A 93 18.80 11.88 -11.14
N GLN A 94 17.94 12.78 -10.65
CA GLN A 94 16.76 13.30 -11.36
C GLN A 94 17.12 14.44 -12.30
#